data_AF-A0A0D5C2S3-F1
#
_entry.id   AF-A0A0D5C2S3-F1
#
_cell.length_a   1.000
_cell.length_b   1.000
_cell.length_c   1.000
_cell.angle_alpha   90.00
_cell.angle_beta   90.00
_cell.angle_gamma   90.00
#
_symmetry.space_group_name_H-M   'P 1'
#
loop_
_entity.id
_entity.type
_entity.pdbx_description
1 polymer ?
#
loop_
_entity_poly.entity_id
_entity_poly.type
_entity_poly.pdbx_seq_one_letter_code
_entity_poly.pdbx_strand_id
1 'polypeptide(L)' 'MSLAEKVSMIIDDFENASSTQILEVLEKMMPEFKSNLTSEYLQGKMQKILDLDDESEKKKQCKALMPYLDWYLQGL' A
#
# COMPACT_ATOMS: atom_id res chain seq x y z
N MET A 1 -4.21 -14.60 -9.34
CA MET A 1 -4.80 -13.39 -8.75
C MET A 1 -4.17 -12.17 -9.38
N SER A 2 -5.01 -11.32 -9.93
CA SER A 2 -4.70 -9.98 -10.43
C SER A 2 -4.27 -9.05 -9.29
N LEU A 3 -3.73 -7.88 -9.65
CA LEU A 3 -3.38 -6.84 -8.66
C LEU A 3 -4.64 -6.34 -7.93
N ALA A 4 -5.73 -6.11 -8.66
CA ALA A 4 -7.01 -5.68 -8.09
C ALA A 4 -7.57 -6.67 -7.06
N GLU A 5 -7.51 -7.99 -7.33
CA GLU A 5 -7.91 -9.01 -6.36
C GLU A 5 -7.06 -8.95 -5.08
N LYS A 6 -5.74 -8.76 -5.21
CA LYS A 6 -4.84 -8.63 -4.04
C LYS A 6 -5.14 -7.38 -3.22
N VAL A 7 -5.40 -6.26 -3.90
CA VAL A 7 -5.77 -5.00 -3.24
C VAL A 7 -7.08 -5.16 -2.48
N SER A 8 -8.08 -5.78 -3.12
CA SER A 8 -9.38 -6.07 -2.51
C SER A 8 -9.24 -6.94 -1.26
N MET A 9 -8.44 -8.01 -1.32
CA MET A 9 -8.17 -8.87 -0.15
C MET A 9 -7.48 -8.11 1.00
N ILE A 10 -6.56 -7.19 0.70
CA ILE A 10 -5.89 -6.39 1.72
C ILE A 10 -6.85 -5.38 2.36
N ILE A 11 -7.76 -4.79 1.60
CA ILE A 11 -8.76 -3.86 2.14
C ILE A 11 -9.77 -4.62 3.01
N ASP A 12 -10.23 -5.78 2.55
CA ASP A 12 -11.21 -6.62 3.27
C ASP A 12 -10.64 -7.18 4.58
N ASP A 13 -9.37 -7.59 4.58
CA ASP A 13 -8.71 -8.25 5.72
C ASP A 13 -7.36 -7.63 6.11
N PHE A 14 -7.35 -6.29 6.24
CA PHE A 14 -6.14 -5.52 6.56
C PHE A 14 -5.45 -5.98 7.84
N GLU A 15 -6.22 -6.36 8.86
CA GLU A 15 -5.69 -6.74 10.17
C GLU A 15 -4.88 -8.05 10.10
N ASN A 16 -5.14 -8.92 9.12
CA ASN A 16 -4.35 -10.14 8.89
C ASN A 16 -3.27 -9.97 7.81
N ALA A 17 -3.38 -8.98 6.92
CA ALA A 17 -2.35 -8.68 5.93
C ALA A 17 -1.04 -8.22 6.61
N SER A 18 0.12 -8.74 6.19
CA SER A 18 1.42 -8.25 6.71
C SER A 18 1.80 -6.90 6.10
N SER A 19 2.63 -6.13 6.82
CA SER A 19 3.14 -4.85 6.29
C SER A 19 3.85 -5.04 4.95
N THR A 20 4.66 -6.10 4.81
CA THR A 20 5.34 -6.47 3.57
C THR A 20 4.36 -6.69 2.41
N GLN A 21 3.27 -7.44 2.62
CA GLN A 21 2.26 -7.67 1.58
C GLN A 21 1.60 -6.37 1.12
N ILE A 22 1.31 -5.48 2.07
CA ILE A 22 0.71 -4.17 1.78
C ILE A 22 1.66 -3.31 0.94
N LEU A 23 2.94 -3.26 1.34
CA LEU A 23 3.97 -2.51 0.63
C LEU A 23 4.23 -3.05 -0.78
N GLU A 24 4.28 -4.38 -0.96
CA GLU A 24 4.43 -4.99 -2.28
C GLU A 24 3.28 -4.62 -3.24
N VAL A 25 2.06 -4.53 -2.71
CA VAL A 25 0.90 -4.15 -3.52
C VAL A 25 0.95 -2.66 -3.84
N LEU A 26 1.31 -1.82 -2.87
CA LEU A 26 1.52 -0.38 -3.04
C LEU A 26 2.60 -0.07 -4.09
N GLU A 27 3.69 -0.84 -4.11
CA GLU A 27 4.73 -0.73 -5.13
C GLU A 27 4.19 -1.10 -6.52
N LYS A 28 3.43 -2.18 -6.63
CA LYS A 28 2.87 -2.66 -7.92
C LYS A 28 1.81 -1.73 -8.52
N MET A 29 1.12 -0.94 -7.69
CA MET A 29 0.17 0.08 -8.16
C MET A 29 0.82 1.44 -8.47
N MET A 30 2.10 1.64 -8.13
CA MET A 30 2.80 2.90 -8.44
C MET A 30 2.71 3.35 -9.90
N PRO A 31 2.85 2.46 -10.91
CA PRO A 31 2.77 2.85 -12.32
C PRO A 31 1.40 3.39 -12.74
N GLU A 32 0.35 3.08 -11.98
CA GLU A 32 -1.03 3.45 -12.29
C GLU A 32 -1.34 4.89 -11.85
N PHE A 33 -0.49 5.47 -10.98
CA PHE A 33 -0.57 6.88 -10.64
C PHE A 33 0.00 7.71 -11.79
N LYS A 34 -0.86 8.51 -12.42
CA LYS A 34 -0.47 9.46 -13.49
C LYS A 34 0.47 10.59 -13.02
N SER A 35 0.67 10.74 -11.71
CA SER A 35 1.44 11.83 -11.11
C SER A 35 2.71 11.32 -10.47
N ASN A 36 3.86 11.74 -11.00
CA ASN A 36 5.17 11.44 -10.41
C ASN A 36 5.25 11.90 -8.95
N LEU A 37 4.59 13.01 -8.58
CA LEU A 37 4.56 13.50 -7.21
C LEU A 37 3.94 12.50 -6.24
N THR A 38 2.86 11.82 -6.66
CA THR A 38 2.18 10.82 -5.83
C THR A 38 3.05 9.58 -5.68
N SER A 39 3.70 9.13 -6.76
CA SER A 39 4.62 7.99 -6.73
C SER A 39 5.84 8.26 -5.87
N GLU A 40 6.48 9.43 -5.99
CA GLU A 40 7.62 9.82 -5.14
C GLU A 40 7.21 9.93 -3.66
N TYR A 41 6.04 10.50 -3.37
CA TYR A 41 5.51 10.58 -2.01
C TYR A 41 5.28 9.19 -1.41
N LEU A 42 4.61 8.29 -2.15
CA LEU A 42 4.37 6.92 -1.71
C LEU A 42 5.68 6.17 -1.52
N GLN A 43 6.66 6.34 -2.43
CA GLN A 43 7.96 5.71 -2.32
C GLN A 43 8.70 6.16 -1.05
N GLY A 44 8.72 7.46 -0.78
CA GLY A 44 9.29 8.00 0.45
C GLY A 44 8.58 7.51 1.71
N LYS A 45 7.26 7.32 1.66
CA LYS A 45 6.49 6.73 2.76
C LYS A 45 6.82 5.26 2.97
N MET A 46 6.79 4.45 1.91
CA MET A 46 7.11 3.02 1.99
C MET A 46 8.53 2.79 2.50
N GLN A 47 9.51 3.59 2.06
CA GLN A 47 10.88 3.49 2.56
C GLN A 47 10.95 3.74 4.07
N LYS A 48 10.23 4.75 4.59
CA LYS A 48 10.17 5.00 6.03
C LYS A 48 9.51 3.87 6.81
N ILE A 49 8.53 3.18 6.21
CA ILE A 49 7.89 2.02 6.82
C ILE A 49 8.86 0.83 6.86
N LEU A 50 9.59 0.59 5.77
CA LEU A 50 10.60 -0.47 5.70
C LEU A 50 11.71 -0.29 6.74
N ASP A 51 12.09 0.96 7.03
CA ASP A 51 13.12 1.34 8.01
C ASP A 51 12.70 1.13 9.47
N LEU A 52 11.41 0.90 9.74
CA LEU A 52 10.95 0.55 11.09
C LEU A 52 11.38 -0.89 11.44
N ASP A 53 11.67 -1.15 12.72
CA ASP A 53 11.91 -2.51 13.21
C ASP A 53 10.63 -3.20 13.70
N ASP A 54 9.63 -2.42 14.14
CA ASP A 54 8.41 -2.92 14.75
C ASP A 54 7.28 -3.12 13.74
N GLU A 55 6.80 -4.36 13.60
CA GLU A 55 5.72 -4.71 12.67
C GLU A 55 4.37 -4.05 13.00
N SER A 56 4.09 -3.79 14.27
CA SER A 56 2.86 -3.11 14.69
C SER A 56 2.87 -1.65 14.23
N GLU A 57 4.00 -0.96 14.39
CA GLU A 57 4.21 0.38 13.87
C GLU A 57 4.17 0.41 12.34
N LYS A 58 4.79 -0.58 11.66
CA LYS A 58 4.68 -0.72 10.21
C LYS A 58 3.23 -0.82 9.77
N LYS A 59 2.44 -1.69 10.41
CA LYS A 59 1.01 -1.84 10.14
C LYS A 59 0.25 -0.54 10.34
N LYS A 60 0.50 0.20 11.42
CA LYS A 60 -0.14 1.51 11.64
C LYS A 60 0.16 2.49 10.52
N GLN A 61 1.41 2.54 10.06
CA GLN A 61 1.79 3.41 8.94
C GLN A 61 1.17 2.94 7.62
N CYS A 62 1.15 1.62 7.34
CA CYS A 62 0.44 1.05 6.20
C CYS A 62 -1.05 1.37 6.22
N LYS A 63 -1.68 1.46 7.40
CA LYS A 63 -3.09 1.81 7.54
C LYS A 63 -3.37 3.23 7.03
N ALA A 64 -2.43 4.15 7.22
CA ALA A 64 -2.50 5.50 6.65
C ALA A 64 -2.37 5.52 5.11
N LEU A 65 -1.91 4.41 4.51
CA LEU A 65 -1.81 4.25 3.06
C LEU A 65 -3.02 3.54 2.44
N MET A 66 -3.99 3.05 3.24
CA MET A 66 -5.22 2.44 2.72
C MET A 66 -6.01 3.31 1.73
N PRO A 67 -6.10 4.66 1.87
CA PRO A 67 -6.82 5.48 0.90
C PRO A 67 -6.28 5.34 -0.53
N TYR A 68 -5.00 5.01 -0.70
CA TYR A 68 -4.40 4.77 -2.01
C TYR A 68 -4.84 3.43 -2.60
N LEU A 69 -4.94 2.40 -1.76
CA LEU A 69 -5.45 1.08 -2.17
C LEU A 69 -6.91 1.20 -2.61
N ASP A 70 -7.73 1.93 -1.84
CA ASP A 70 -9.12 2.19 -2.16
C ASP A 70 -9.26 2.99 -3.47
N TRP A 71 -8.46 4.05 -3.62
CA TRP A 71 -8.39 4.84 -4.86
C TRP A 71 -8.06 3.99 -6.09
N TYR A 72 -7.13 3.04 -5.96
CA TYR A 72 -6.77 2.14 -7.05
C TYR A 72 -7.96 1.26 -7.48
N LEU A 73 -8.77 0.77 -6.55
CA LEU A 73 -9.98 0.00 -6.88
C LEU A 73 -11.10 0.86 -7.46
N GLN A 74 -11.26 2.09 -6.98
CA GLN A 74 -12.28 3.01 -7.51
C GLN A 74 -11.96 3.54 -8.92
N GLY A 75 -10.68 3.51 -9.31
CA GLY A 75 -10.20 3.99 -10.61
C GLY A 75 -10.21 2.95 -11.73
N LEU A 76 -10.49 1.68 -11.42
CA LEU A 76 -10.68 0.57 -12.36
C LEU A 76 -12.11 0.56 -12.94
#